data_AF-A0A1A8BQV3-F1
#
_entry.id   AF-A0A1A8BQV3-F1
#
_cell.length_a   1.000
_cell.length_b   1.000
_cell.length_c   1.000
_cell.angle_alpha   90.00
_cell.angle_beta   90.00
_cell.angle_gamma   90.00
#
_symmetry.space_group_name_H-M   'P 1'
#
loop_
_entity.id
_entity.type
_entity.pdbx_description
1 polymer ?
#
loop_
_entity_poly.entity_id
_entity_poly.type
_entity_poly.pdbx_seq_one_letter_code
_entity_poly.pdbx_strand_id
1 'polypeptide(L)' 'TIPGVTGVLLVLILLLMFISSSYCIRVSNYEIFWYTHNLFIVFYTILMVHMVGGALKYQTNLKAHPPGCLRTNQ' A
#
# COMPACT_ATOMS: atom_id res chain seq x y z
N THR A 1 8.09 -6.81 9.41
CA THR A 1 8.75 -6.34 8.17
C THR A 1 8.34 -4.89 7.92
N ILE A 2 9.25 -4.04 7.43
CA ILE A 2 8.97 -2.63 7.10
C ILE A 2 7.74 -2.47 6.18
N PRO A 3 7.61 -3.20 5.05
CA PRO A 3 6.44 -3.12 4.18
C PRO A 3 5.16 -3.64 4.83
N GLY A 4 5.26 -4.61 5.76
CA GLY A 4 4.11 -5.13 6.48
C GLY A 4 3.46 -4.09 7.40
N VAL A 5 4.26 -3.43 8.25
CA VAL A 5 3.75 -2.42 9.19
C VAL A 5 3.25 -1.16 8.46
N THR A 6 4.03 -0.67 7.48
CA THR A 6 3.61 0.49 6.66
C THR A 6 2.36 0.20 5.84
N GLY A 7 2.19 -1.04 5.35
CA GLY A 7 0.98 -1.46 4.63
C GLY A 7 -0.27 -1.43 5.50
N VAL A 8 -0.19 -1.92 6.74
CA VAL A 8 -1.32 -1.84 7.70
C VAL A 8 -1.68 -0.38 8.00
N LEU A 9 -0.68 0.48 8.19
CA LEU A 9 -0.90 1.91 8.42
C LEU A 9 -1.59 2.60 7.23
N LEU A 10 -1.17 2.27 6.00
CA LEU A 10 -1.77 2.81 4.78
C LEU A 10 -3.25 2.42 4.66
N VAL A 11 -3.59 1.15 4.90
CA VAL A 11 -4.98 0.67 4.84
C VAL A 11 -5.83 1.36 5.91
N LEU A 12 -5.31 1.52 7.13
CA LEU A 12 -6.03 2.20 8.21
C LEU A 12 -6.35 3.66 7.86
N ILE A 13 -5.36 4.42 7.39
CA ILE A 13 -5.54 5.83 7.00
C ILE A 13 -6.53 5.95 5.84
N LEU A 14 -6.39 5.08 4.83
CA LEU A 14 -7.29 5.05 3.68
C LEU A 14 -8.74 4.78 4.10
N LEU A 15 -8.95 3.85 5.03
CA LEU A 15 -10.28 3.51 5.55
C LEU A 15 -10.91 4.67 6.32
N LEU A 16 -10.13 5.40 7.14
CA LEU A 16 -10.60 6.60 7.84
C LEU A 16 -11.03 7.70 6.86
N MET A 17 -10.22 7.97 5.84
CA MET A 17 -10.55 8.92 4.78
C MET A 17 -11.81 8.51 4.01
N PHE A 18 -11.97 7.21 3.71
CA PHE A 18 -13.11 6.68 2.98
C PHE A 18 -14.42 6.78 3.77
N ILE A 19 -14.42 6.35 5.04
CA ILE A 19 -15.60 6.41 5.91
C ILE A 19 -16.02 7.87 6.12
N SER A 20 -15.08 8.77 6.39
CA SER A 20 -15.40 10.19 6.58
C SER A 20 -15.91 10.88 5.31
N SER A 21 -15.46 10.42 4.14
CA SER A 21 -15.95 10.91 2.84
C SER A 21 -17.34 10.38 2.45
N SER A 22 -17.90 9.44 3.24
CA SER A 22 -19.26 8.93 3.02
C SER A 22 -20.29 10.05 3.19
N TYR A 23 -21.34 10.01 2.37
CA TYR A 23 -22.37 11.05 2.32
C TYR A 23 -22.93 11.40 3.71
N CYS A 24 -23.22 10.38 4.53
CA CYS A 24 -23.76 10.56 5.89
C CYS A 24 -22.84 11.40 6.78
N ILE A 25 -21.54 11.13 6.79
CA ILE A 25 -20.59 11.83 7.66
C ILE A 25 -20.25 13.22 7.11
N ARG A 26 -20.08 13.34 5.78
CA ARG A 26 -19.75 14.62 5.15
C ARG A 26 -20.85 15.68 5.33
N VAL A 27 -22.12 15.26 5.29
CA VAL A 27 -23.28 16.15 5.49
C VAL A 27 -23.53 16.43 6.97
N SER A 28 -23.29 15.44 7.84
CA SER A 28 -23.51 15.60 9.28
C SER A 28 -22.39 16.38 9.97
N ASN A 29 -21.13 16.21 9.57
CA ASN A 29 -19.95 16.78 10.22
C ASN A 29 -18.83 17.08 9.19
N TYR A 30 -18.94 18.23 8.51
CA TYR A 30 -17.97 18.62 7.48
C TYR A 30 -16.54 18.83 8.01
N GLU A 31 -16.39 19.27 9.27
CA GLU A 31 -15.07 19.48 9.87
C GLU A 31 -14.27 18.17 9.99
N ILE A 32 -14.94 17.07 10.39
CA ILE A 32 -14.31 15.74 10.49
C ILE A 32 -13.85 15.28 9.10
N PHE A 33 -14.68 15.50 8.08
CA PHE A 33 -14.29 15.26 6.69
C PHE A 33 -13.03 16.05 6.33
N TRP A 34 -13.01 17.36 6.59
CA TRP A 34 -11.85 18.19 6.24
C TRP A 34 -10.56 17.73 6.93
N TYR A 35 -10.58 17.47 8.23
CA TYR A 35 -9.38 17.03 8.97
C TYR A 35 -8.89 15.66 8.52
N THR A 36 -9.79 14.69 8.40
CA THR A 36 -9.41 13.33 7.99
C THR A 36 -8.98 13.27 6.53
N HIS A 37 -9.59 14.06 5.64
CA HIS A 37 -9.22 14.06 4.23
C HIS A 37 -7.79 14.59 4.02
N ASN A 38 -7.36 15.59 4.79
CA ASN A 38 -5.98 16.11 4.77
C ASN A 38 -4.90 15.08 5.17
N LEU A 39 -5.28 13.93 5.75
CA LEU A 39 -4.36 12.81 5.99
C LEU A 39 -3.75 12.25 4.68
N PHE A 40 -4.26 12.64 3.49
CA PHE A 40 -3.66 12.27 2.20
C PHE A 40 -2.17 12.60 2.11
N ILE A 41 -1.71 13.70 2.73
CA ILE A 41 -0.30 14.11 2.74
C ILE A 41 0.55 13.06 3.47
N VAL A 42 0.08 12.63 4.65
CA VAL A 42 0.73 11.61 5.46
C VAL A 42 0.67 10.26 4.76
N PHE A 43 -0.48 9.92 4.16
CA PHE A 43 -0.67 8.71 3.36
C PHE A 43 0.37 8.60 2.24
N TYR A 44 0.56 9.64 1.43
CA TYR A 44 1.56 9.62 0.36
C TYR A 44 2.99 9.52 0.89
N THR A 45 3.28 10.15 2.03
CA THR A 45 4.59 10.04 2.68
C THR A 45 4.89 8.59 3.08
N ILE A 46 3.94 7.92 3.73
CA ILE A 46 4.07 6.50 4.12
C ILE A 46 4.11 5.61 2.88
N LEU A 47 3.36 5.94 1.84
CA LEU A 47 3.34 5.18 0.59
C LEU A 47 4.73 5.15 -0.05
N MET A 48 5.43 6.29 -0.09
CA MET A 48 6.81 6.33 -0.60
C MET A 48 7.74 5.43 0.21
N VAL A 49 7.64 5.43 1.54
CA VAL A 49 8.44 4.56 2.42
C VAL A 49 8.09 3.08 2.22
N HIS A 50 6.81 2.76 2.04
CA HIS A 50 6.32 1.41 1.81
C HIS A 50 6.96 0.78 0.57
N MET A 51 7.10 1.55 -0.52
CA MET A 51 7.73 1.10 -1.78
C MET A 51 9.21 0.73 -1.56
N VAL A 52 9.93 1.50 -0.75
CA VAL A 52 11.36 1.28 -0.45
C VAL A 52 11.57 0.06 0.46
N GLY A 53 10.54 -0.33 1.23
CA GLY A 53 10.60 -1.44 2.19
C GLY A 53 10.82 -2.83 1.59
N GLY A 54 10.73 -3.01 0.27
CA GLY A 54 11.14 -4.22 -0.43
C GLY A 54 10.29 -5.46 -0.11
N ALA A 55 9.12 -5.57 -0.76
CA ALA A 55 8.31 -6.79 -0.73
C ALA A 55 8.58 -7.75 -1.91
N LEU A 56 9.28 -7.26 -2.95
CA LEU A 56 9.63 -8.08 -4.11
C LEU A 56 10.76 -9.04 -3.75
N LYS A 57 10.41 -10.32 -3.52
CA LYS A 57 11.40 -11.39 -3.41
C LYS A 57 11.99 -11.63 -4.80
N TYR A 58 13.29 -11.40 -4.95
CA TYR A 58 14.01 -11.81 -6.14
C TYR A 58 14.35 -13.30 -6.06
N GLN A 59 14.24 -14.01 -7.19
CA GLN A 59 14.65 -15.41 -7.23
C GLN A 59 16.18 -15.49 -7.15
N THR A 60 16.71 -16.03 -6.06
CA THR A 60 18.16 -16.22 -5.89
C THR A 60 18.66 -17.53 -6.48
N ASN A 61 17.77 -18.52 -6.65
CA ASN A 61 18.11 -19.85 -7.16
C ASN A 61 17.97 -19.97 -8.69
N LEU A 62 18.45 -18.95 -9.42
CA LEU A 62 18.41 -18.91 -10.89
C LEU A 62 19.20 -20.05 -11.54
N LYS A 63 20.26 -20.54 -10.87
CA LYS A 63 21.08 -21.64 -11.40
C LYS A 63 20.36 -22.99 -11.42
N ALA A 64 19.58 -23.33 -10.40
CA ALA A 64 18.81 -24.58 -10.40
C ALA A 64 17.44 -24.42 -11.10
N HIS A 65 16.88 -23.20 -11.10
CA HIS A 65 15.60 -22.89 -11.73
C HIS A 65 15.74 -21.69 -12.68
N PRO A 66 16.20 -21.90 -13.91
CA PRO A 66 16.22 -20.86 -14.91
C PRO A 66 14.79 -20.43 -15.26
N PRO A 67 14.47 -19.12 -15.20
CA PRO A 67 13.15 -18.63 -15.54
C PRO A 67 12.96 -18.70 -17.07
N GLY A 68 11.96 -19.44 -17.50
CA GLY A 68 11.63 -19.64 -18.91
C GLY A 68 11.24 -21.08 -19.23
N CYS A 69 10.62 -21.30 -20.39
CA CYS A 69 10.36 -22.64 -20.91
C CYS A 69 11.59 -23.12 -21.69
N LEU A 70 12.52 -23.80 -21.02
CA LEU A 70 13.61 -24.49 -21.73
C LEU A 70 13.06 -25.76 -22.38
N ARG A 71 13.08 -25.84 -23.72
CA ARG A 71 12.86 -27.10 -24.42
C ARG A 71 14.08 -27.99 -24.19
N THR A 72 13.93 -29.02 -23.37
CA THR A 72 15.01 -29.95 -23.00
C THR A 72 15.37 -30.95 -24.12
N ASN A 73 15.35 -30.56 -25.39
CA ASN A 73 15.68 -31.47 -26.48
C ASN A 73 16.16 -30.73 -27.74
N GLN A 74 17.44 -30.37 -27.75
CA GLN A 74 18.23 -30.13 -28.96
C GLN A 74 19.68 -30.57 -28.70
#